data_AF-A0A2N9NN63-F1
#
_entry.id   AF-A0A2N9NN63-F1
#
_cell.length_a   1.000
_cell.length_b   1.000
_cell.length_c   1.000
_cell.angle_alpha   90.00
_cell.angle_beta   90.00
_cell.angle_gamma   90.00
#
_symmetry.space_group_name_H-M   'P 1'
#
loop_
_entity.id
_entity.type
_entity.pdbx_description
1 polymer ?
#
loop_
_entity_poly.entity_id
_entity_poly.type
_entity_poly.pdbx_seq_one_letter_code
_entity_poly.pdbx_strand_id
1 'polypeptide(L)' 'MMKGAAMKKKAGKKGEPVEQPNPVTPGVTKALVRQHAYEMFRDKLPDRPLTLEDWVLAEKDLVSSMEAENAPK' A
#
# COMPACT_ATOMS: atom_id res chain seq x y z
N MET A 1 -8.57 -18.40 -45.19
CA MET A 1 -9.07 -18.33 -43.80
C MET A 1 -8.09 -17.52 -42.98
N MET A 2 -8.52 -16.39 -42.41
CA MET A 2 -7.73 -15.61 -41.44
C MET A 2 -7.55 -16.42 -40.15
N LYS A 3 -6.33 -16.43 -39.60
CA LYS A 3 -6.10 -16.65 -38.16
C LYS A 3 -4.94 -15.77 -37.71
N GLY A 4 -5.30 -14.58 -37.23
CA GLY A 4 -4.43 -13.81 -36.35
C GLY A 4 -4.38 -14.47 -34.98
N ALA A 5 -3.21 -14.45 -34.35
CA ALA A 5 -3.03 -14.67 -32.92
C ALA A 5 -1.84 -13.82 -32.49
N ALA A 6 -2.12 -12.55 -32.19
CA ALA A 6 -2.08 -11.97 -30.86
C ALA A 6 -0.65 -11.74 -30.34
N MET A 7 -0.22 -10.49 -30.43
CA MET A 7 0.95 -9.95 -29.74
C MET A 7 1.03 -10.46 -28.30
N LYS A 8 2.19 -11.01 -27.92
CA LYS A 8 2.60 -11.08 -26.51
C LYS A 8 2.61 -9.66 -25.96
N LYS A 9 1.54 -9.25 -25.29
CA LYS A 9 1.51 -8.03 -24.50
C LYS A 9 2.54 -8.19 -23.39
N LYS A 10 3.73 -7.64 -23.60
CA LYS A 10 4.61 -7.26 -22.48
C LYS A 10 3.89 -6.11 -21.77
N ALA A 11 2.96 -6.46 -20.89
CA ALA A 11 2.41 -5.53 -19.94
C ALA A 11 3.56 -5.12 -19.02
N GLY A 12 4.08 -3.91 -19.19
CA GLY A 12 4.87 -3.27 -18.14
C GLY A 12 4.04 -3.30 -16.85
N LYS A 13 4.65 -3.79 -15.76
CA LYS A 13 4.08 -4.08 -14.43
C LYS A 13 2.90 -3.16 -14.04
N LYS A 14 1.67 -3.62 -14.26
CA LYS A 14 0.45 -3.07 -13.62
C LYS A 14 -0.13 -4.13 -12.69
N GLY A 15 0.55 -4.41 -11.58
CA GLY A 15 0.05 -5.39 -10.62
C GLY A 15 1.07 -6.15 -9.79
N GLU A 16 2.36 -5.79 -9.83
CA GLU A 16 3.27 -6.35 -8.81
C GLU A 16 3.06 -5.59 -7.51
N PRO A 17 2.70 -6.28 -6.42
CA PRO A 17 2.57 -5.65 -5.11
C PRO A 17 3.91 -5.01 -4.77
N VAL A 18 3.87 -3.69 -4.56
CA VAL A 18 5.04 -2.96 -4.13
C VAL A 18 5.40 -3.45 -2.74
N GLU A 19 6.64 -3.90 -2.58
CA GLU A 19 7.16 -4.29 -1.27
C GLU A 19 7.07 -3.11 -0.30
N GLN A 20 6.62 -3.41 0.91
CA GLN A 20 6.46 -2.39 1.93
C GLN A 20 7.82 -1.74 2.27
N PRO A 21 7.94 -0.39 2.18
CA PRO A 21 9.17 0.31 2.50
C PRO A 21 9.51 0.20 3.99
N ASN A 22 10.77 0.53 4.34
CA ASN A 22 11.13 0.71 5.75
C ASN A 22 10.41 1.96 6.29
N PRO A 23 9.73 1.88 7.45
CA PRO A 23 9.13 3.03 8.08
C PRO A 23 10.18 4.11 8.36
N VAL A 24 9.79 5.37 8.17
CA VAL A 24 10.65 6.53 8.44
C VAL A 24 10.54 6.93 9.91
N THR A 25 9.38 6.69 10.52
CA THR A 25 9.08 7.12 11.88
C THR A 25 9.68 6.17 12.92
N PRO A 26 10.56 6.65 13.82
CA PRO A 26 11.08 5.85 14.92
C PRO A 26 9.95 5.34 15.82
N GLY A 27 10.00 4.06 16.20
CA GLY A 27 8.96 3.41 17.01
C GLY A 27 7.81 2.81 16.20
N VAL A 28 7.69 3.14 14.91
CA VAL A 28 6.75 2.49 13.99
C VAL A 28 7.43 1.30 13.32
N THR A 29 6.76 0.14 13.32
CA THR A 29 7.28 -1.09 12.69
C THR A 29 6.56 -1.38 11.38
N LYS A 30 7.20 -2.17 10.50
CA LYS A 30 6.57 -2.64 9.25
C LYS A 30 5.25 -3.36 9.52
N ALA A 31 5.17 -4.17 10.57
CA ALA A 31 3.95 -4.88 10.91
C ALA A 31 2.79 -3.91 11.21
N LEU A 32 3.07 -2.83 11.96
CA LEU A 32 2.06 -1.81 12.28
C LEU A 32 1.57 -1.08 11.03
N VAL A 33 2.49 -0.61 10.19
CA VAL A 33 2.13 0.07 8.93
C VAL A 33 1.40 -0.90 7.98
N ARG A 34 1.74 -2.19 7.99
CA ARG A 34 1.08 -3.23 7.19
C ARG A 34 -0.37 -3.42 7.61
N GLN A 35 -0.60 -3.59 8.90
CA GLN A 35 -1.93 -3.75 9.43
C GLN A 35 -2.78 -2.52 9.11
N HIS A 36 -2.26 -1.33 9.44
CA HIS A 36 -2.97 -0.07 9.23
C HIS A 36 -3.28 0.21 7.75
N ALA A 37 -2.33 -0.06 6.86
CA ALA A 37 -2.55 0.08 5.42
C ALA A 37 -3.67 -0.84 4.92
N TYR A 38 -3.73 -2.08 5.41
CA TYR A 38 -4.80 -2.98 5.01
C TYR A 38 -6.16 -2.57 5.55
N GLU A 39 -6.21 -2.00 6.76
CA GLU A 39 -7.45 -1.46 7.33
C GLU A 39 -7.91 -0.22 6.56
N MET A 40 -6.99 0.71 6.27
CA MET A 40 -7.26 1.95 5.55
C MET A 40 -7.67 1.73 4.08
N PHE A 41 -7.00 0.81 3.39
CA PHE A 41 -7.21 0.57 1.96
C PHE A 41 -8.04 -0.68 1.67
N ARG A 42 -8.72 -1.26 2.66
CA ARG A 42 -9.52 -2.49 2.54
C ARG A 42 -10.45 -2.49 1.33
N ASP A 43 -11.04 -1.35 1.00
CA ASP A 43 -12.00 -1.18 -0.08
C ASP A 43 -11.32 -1.16 -1.46
N LYS A 44 -10.02 -0.86 -1.52
CA LYS A 44 -9.23 -0.70 -2.76
C LYS A 44 -8.34 -1.92 -3.05
N LEU A 45 -7.99 -2.71 -2.03
CA LEU A 45 -7.16 -3.92 -2.17
C LEU A 45 -7.70 -4.97 -3.15
N PRO A 46 -9.02 -5.18 -3.30
CA PRO A 46 -9.54 -6.13 -4.29
C PRO A 46 -9.31 -5.68 -5.74
N ASP A 47 -9.17 -4.36 -5.96
CA ASP A 47 -9.02 -3.76 -7.28
C ASP A 47 -7.56 -3.54 -7.66
N ARG A 48 -6.73 -3.10 -6.69
CA ARG A 48 -5.31 -2.81 -6.92
C ARG A 48 -4.43 -3.17 -5.70
N PRO A 49 -3.18 -3.60 -5.94
CA PRO A 49 -2.20 -3.71 -4.85
C PRO A 49 -1.83 -2.32 -4.30
N LEU A 50 -1.31 -2.31 -3.07
CA LEU A 50 -0.77 -1.09 -2.45
C LEU A 50 0.44 -0.58 -3.23
N THR A 51 0.44 0.73 -3.47
CA THR A 51 1.57 1.45 -4.08
C THR A 51 2.50 2.01 -3.00
N LEU A 52 3.68 2.50 -3.40
CA LEU A 52 4.59 3.21 -2.48
C LEU A 52 3.89 4.39 -1.79
N GLU A 53 3.04 5.11 -2.52
CA GLU A 53 2.29 6.25 -1.99
C GLU A 53 1.27 5.80 -0.95
N ASP A 54 0.54 4.71 -1.20
CA ASP A 54 -0.40 4.14 -0.23
C ASP A 54 0.34 3.71 1.06
N TRP A 55 1.53 3.11 0.93
CA TRP A 55 2.36 2.74 2.08
C TRP A 55 2.77 3.93 2.94
N VAL A 56 3.24 5.00 2.31
CA VAL A 56 3.64 6.24 3.00
C VAL A 56 2.44 6.94 3.63
N LEU A 57 1.28 6.89 2.97
CA LEU A 57 0.05 7.50 3.48
C LEU A 57 -0.47 6.74 4.71
N ALA A 58 -0.43 5.41 4.67
CA ALA A 58 -0.75 4.58 5.83
C ALA A 58 0.19 4.84 7.02
N GLU A 59 1.49 4.99 6.78
CA GLU A 59 2.43 5.33 7.87
C GLU A 59 2.10 6.68 8.51
N LYS A 60 1.85 7.72 7.70
CA LYS A 60 1.51 9.06 8.22
C LYS A 60 0.24 9.06 9.06
N ASP A 61 -0.78 8.34 8.62
CA ASP A 61 -2.05 8.26 9.32
C ASP A 61 -1.95 7.44 10.62
N LEU A 62 -1.18 6.36 10.61
CA LEU A 62 -0.85 5.60 11.80
C LEU A 62 -0.17 6.50 12.85
N VAL A 63 0.86 7.26 12.45
CA VAL A 63 1.55 8.20 13.34
C VAL A 63 0.59 9.25 13.87
N SER A 64 -0.23 9.84 13.01
CA SER A 64 -1.22 10.84 13.41
C SER A 64 -2.22 10.27 14.42
N SER A 65 -2.62 9.01 14.25
CA SER A 65 -3.51 8.30 15.19
C SER A 65 -2.82 8.07 16.54
N MET A 66 -1.56 7.61 16.53
CA MET A 66 -0.76 7.40 17.75
C MET A 66 -0.51 8.70 18.53
N GLU A 67 -0.28 9.81 17.82
CA GLU A 67 -0.14 11.14 18.40
C GLU A 67 -1.45 11.65 18.97
N ALA A 68 -2.57 11.43 18.27
CA ALA A 68 -3.91 11.80 18.75
C ALA A 68 -4.30 11.02 20.02
N GLU A 69 -3.94 9.74 20.12
CA GLU A 69 -4.15 8.95 21.35
C GLU A 69 -3.26 9.42 22.52
N ASN A 70 -2.09 10.01 22.24
CA ASN A 70 -1.20 10.58 23.25
C ASN A 70 -1.52 12.03 23.63
N ALA A 71 -2.46 12.69 22.95
CA ALA A 71 -2.86 14.04 23.31
C ALA A 71 -3.62 14.03 24.66
N PRO A 72 -3.24 14.87 25.64
CA PRO A 72 -4.01 15.02 26.87
C PRO A 72 -5.42 15.53 26.53
N LYS A 73 -6.45 14.84 27.04
CA LYS A 73 -7.85 15.27 26.97
C LYS A 73 -8.09 16.60 27.70
#